data_AF-A0A2V5QXQ6-F1
#
_entry.id   AF-A0A2V5QXQ6-F1
#
_cell.length_a   1.000
_cell.length_b   1.000
_cell.length_c   1.000
_cell.angle_alpha   90.00
_cell.angle_beta   90.00
_cell.angle_gamma   90.00
#
_symmetry.space_group_name_H-M   'P 1'
#
loop_
_entity.id
_entity.type
_entity.pdbx_description
1 polymer ?
#
loop_
_entity_poly.entity_id
_entity_poly.type
_entity_poly.pdbx_seq_one_letter_code
_entity_poly.pdbx_strand_id
1 'polypeptide(L)'
;TAGTPRSAESVKREATAWLTGFPDLEFVLEQMIAAGDRVVSQCTMRGTHTGVWMGVPPAGTKVSVPIITIHRIAGAKIAEDWVLVGSLMLFQQLGFIPETQAILAGLRMFDVDLSGA
;
A
#
# COMPACT_ATOMS: atom_id res chain seq x y z
N THR A 1 15.34 -10.36 -12.85
CA THR A 1 15.93 -11.22 -11.79
C THR A 1 14.80 -11.69 -10.91
N ALA A 2 14.59 -13.00 -10.78
CA ALA A 2 13.54 -13.52 -9.91
C ALA A 2 13.85 -13.11 -8.47
N GLY A 3 12.97 -12.34 -7.84
CA GLY A 3 13.11 -11.94 -6.44
C GLY A 3 13.20 -13.18 -5.54
N THR A 4 13.91 -13.07 -4.42
CA THR A 4 14.02 -14.16 -3.44
C THR A 4 12.63 -14.65 -3.04
N PRO A 5 12.36 -15.98 -3.09
CA PRO A 5 11.07 -16.52 -2.67
C PRO A 5 10.75 -16.13 -1.22
N ARG A 6 9.55 -15.60 -0.98
CA ARG A 6 9.09 -15.26 0.37
C ARG A 6 8.87 -16.55 1.17
N SER A 7 9.46 -16.64 2.37
CA SER A 7 9.15 -17.75 3.28
C SER A 7 7.75 -17.60 3.89
N ALA A 8 7.11 -18.71 4.22
CA ALA A 8 5.80 -18.70 4.89
C ALA A 8 5.82 -17.93 6.22
N GLU A 9 6.94 -17.99 6.94
CA GLU A 9 7.15 -17.22 8.18
C GLU A 9 7.20 -15.72 7.90
N SER A 10 7.87 -15.29 6.83
CA SER A 10 7.92 -13.88 6.43
C SER A 10 6.52 -13.34 6.08
N VAL A 11 5.71 -14.14 5.39
CA VAL A 11 4.31 -13.80 5.08
C VAL A 11 3.48 -13.66 6.35
N LYS A 12 3.57 -14.61 7.27
CA LYS A 12 2.84 -14.54 8.56
C LYS A 12 3.24 -13.32 9.37
N ARG A 13 4.54 -13.03 9.48
CA ARG A 13 5.05 -11.86 10.20
C ARG A 13 4.53 -10.55 9.62
N GLU A 14 4.54 -10.41 8.29
CA GLU A 14 4.02 -9.22 7.63
C GLU A 14 2.50 -9.08 7.83
N ALA A 15 1.74 -10.17 7.69
CA ALA A 15 0.30 -10.16 7.95
C ALA A 15 -0.02 -9.75 9.40
N THR A 16 0.73 -10.28 10.39
CA THR A 16 0.58 -9.88 11.80
C THR A 16 0.88 -8.40 12.00
N ALA A 17 1.92 -7.86 11.35
CA ALA A 17 2.26 -6.45 11.47
C ALA A 17 1.14 -5.55 10.90
N TRP A 18 0.57 -5.92 9.75
CA TRP A 18 -0.57 -5.21 9.16
C TRP A 18 -1.82 -5.26 10.04
N LEU A 19 -2.21 -6.44 10.52
CA LEU A 19 -3.38 -6.62 11.39
C LEU A 19 -3.20 -5.95 12.77
N THR A 20 -1.95 -5.85 13.26
CA THR A 20 -1.66 -5.10 14.50
C THR A 20 -1.79 -3.60 14.27
N GLY A 21 -1.22 -3.10 13.17
CA GLY A 21 -1.23 -1.68 12.82
C GLY A 21 -2.62 -1.14 12.49
N PHE A 22 -3.39 -1.96 11.78
CA PHE A 22 -4.71 -1.65 11.24
C PHE A 22 -5.68 -2.77 11.64
N PRO A 23 -6.25 -2.74 12.86
CA PRO A 23 -7.12 -3.81 13.35
C PRO A 23 -8.43 -3.98 12.56
N ASP A 24 -8.84 -2.95 11.83
CA ASP A 24 -10.01 -2.89 10.94
C ASP A 24 -9.62 -3.06 9.45
N LEU A 25 -8.47 -3.66 9.16
CA LEU A 25 -7.95 -3.84 7.81
C LEU A 25 -8.93 -4.65 6.93
N GLU A 26 -9.31 -4.06 5.80
CA GLU A 26 -10.10 -4.70 4.75
C GLU A 26 -9.40 -4.61 3.39
N PHE A 27 -9.66 -5.60 2.54
CA PHE A 27 -9.24 -5.61 1.14
C PHE A 27 -10.48 -5.67 0.26
N VAL A 28 -10.70 -4.63 -0.54
CA VAL A 28 -11.73 -4.58 -1.56
C VAL A 28 -11.13 -5.10 -2.86
N LEU A 29 -11.60 -6.24 -3.36
CA LEU A 29 -11.16 -6.79 -4.64
C LEU A 29 -11.85 -6.03 -5.78
N GLU A 30 -11.07 -5.34 -6.60
CA GLU A 30 -11.57 -4.54 -7.73
C GLU A 30 -11.65 -5.39 -9.00
N GLN A 31 -10.60 -6.17 -9.27
CA GLN A 31 -10.56 -7.11 -10.38
C GLN A 31 -9.58 -8.24 -10.13
N MET A 32 -9.83 -9.37 -10.77
CA MET A 32 -8.98 -10.55 -10.72
C MET A 32 -8.86 -11.17 -12.10
N ILE A 33 -7.63 -11.45 -12.52
CA ILE A 33 -7.32 -12.02 -13.84
C ILE A 33 -6.52 -13.30 -13.63
N ALA A 34 -7.03 -14.42 -14.12
CA ALA A 34 -6.33 -15.69 -14.14
C ALA A 34 -5.79 -15.99 -15.54
N ALA A 35 -4.50 -16.32 -15.63
CA ALA A 35 -3.85 -16.70 -16.89
C ALA A 35 -2.79 -17.79 -16.63
N GLY A 36 -3.03 -18.99 -17.17
CA GLY A 36 -2.18 -20.15 -16.94
C GLY A 36 -2.12 -20.52 -15.46
N ASP A 37 -0.90 -20.55 -14.90
CA ASP A 37 -0.64 -20.84 -13.50
C ASP A 37 -0.60 -19.58 -12.62
N ARG A 38 -1.05 -18.41 -13.12
CA ARG A 38 -1.00 -17.15 -12.38
C ARG A 38 -2.37 -16.54 -12.17
N VAL A 39 -2.51 -15.88 -11.02
CA VAL A 39 -3.66 -15.03 -10.67
C VAL A 39 -3.14 -13.66 -10.32
N VAL A 40 -3.65 -12.62 -10.98
CA VAL A 40 -3.40 -11.22 -10.67
C VAL A 40 -4.63 -10.65 -9.99
N SER A 41 -4.47 -10.03 -8.83
CA SER A 41 -5.56 -9.35 -8.12
C SER A 41 -5.22 -7.88 -7.97
N GLN A 42 -6.13 -7.01 -8.38
CA GLN A 42 -6.09 -5.59 -8.03
C GLN A 42 -7.07 -5.37 -6.89
N CYS A 43 -6.57 -4.83 -5.78
CA CYS A 43 -7.34 -4.56 -4.58
C CYS A 43 -7.12 -3.13 -4.09
N THR A 44 -8.08 -2.61 -3.33
CA THR A 44 -7.90 -1.45 -2.47
C THR A 44 -7.82 -1.93 -1.03
N MET A 45 -6.72 -1.65 -0.33
CA MET A 45 -6.57 -1.91 1.10
C MET A 45 -7.00 -0.69 1.90
N ARG A 46 -7.85 -0.89 2.91
CA ARG A 46 -8.36 0.18 3.78
C ARG A 46 -8.22 -0.21 5.24
N GLY A 47 -8.02 0.77 6.10
CA GLY A 47 -7.98 0.56 7.54
C GLY A 47 -7.65 1.85 8.28
N THR A 48 -7.69 1.80 9.61
CA THR A 48 -7.36 2.89 10.51
C THR A 48 -6.09 2.54 11.27
N HIS A 49 -5.09 3.41 11.21
CA HIS A 49 -3.80 3.18 11.88
C HIS A 49 -3.90 3.43 13.39
N THR A 50 -4.44 2.46 14.12
CA THR A 50 -4.68 2.55 15.58
C THR A 50 -3.73 1.70 16.41
N GLY A 51 -2.89 0.87 15.79
CA GLY A 51 -1.86 0.11 16.47
C GLY A 51 -0.44 0.38 15.95
N VAL A 52 0.55 -0.27 16.58
CA VAL A 52 1.94 -0.16 16.13
C VAL A 52 2.12 -0.96 14.85
N TRP A 53 2.55 -0.30 13.78
CA TRP A 53 2.79 -0.90 12.47
C TRP A 53 4.28 -0.84 12.13
N MET A 54 4.98 -1.97 12.12
CA MET A 54 6.42 -2.02 11.73
C MET A 54 7.32 -1.02 12.49
N GLY A 55 7.01 -0.78 13.77
CA GLY A 55 7.72 0.20 14.62
C GLY A 55 7.18 1.63 14.53
N VAL A 56 6.21 1.89 13.65
CA VAL A 56 5.51 3.17 13.54
C VAL A 56 4.39 3.26 14.58
N PRO A 57 4.40 4.27 15.48
CA PRO A 57 3.32 4.51 16.43
C PRO A 57 1.99 4.83 15.73
N PRO A 58 0.83 4.54 16.35
CA PRO A 58 -0.47 4.81 15.75
C PRO A 58 -0.68 6.30 15.46
N ALA A 59 -1.08 6.62 14.23
CA ALA A 59 -1.38 7.99 13.81
C ALA A 59 -2.87 8.35 13.94
N GLY A 60 -3.76 7.36 14.11
CA GLY A 60 -5.21 7.58 14.11
C GLY A 60 -5.80 7.89 12.74
N THR A 61 -4.99 7.84 11.68
CA THR A 61 -5.42 8.17 10.32
C THR A 61 -6.05 6.95 9.63
N LYS A 62 -7.12 7.20 8.87
CA LYS A 62 -7.65 6.24 7.91
C LYS A 62 -6.78 6.23 6.66
N VAL A 63 -6.43 5.03 6.20
CA VAL A 63 -5.68 4.83 4.95
C VAL A 63 -6.55 4.12 3.93
N SER A 64 -6.31 4.42 2.66
CA SER A 64 -6.89 3.73 1.51
C SER A 64 -5.84 3.72 0.40
N VAL A 65 -5.29 2.54 0.09
CA VAL A 65 -4.15 2.39 -0.82
C VAL A 65 -4.35 1.25 -1.81
N PRO A 66 -3.96 1.44 -3.08
CA PRO A 66 -4.03 0.38 -4.08
C PRO A 66 -2.98 -0.68 -3.82
N ILE A 67 -3.34 -1.93 -4.10
CA ILE A 67 -2.45 -3.09 -4.07
C ILE A 67 -2.67 -3.91 -5.34
N ILE A 68 -1.58 -4.41 -5.90
CA ILE A 68 -1.62 -5.45 -6.92
C ILE A 68 -0.86 -6.65 -6.38
N THR A 69 -1.49 -7.82 -6.39
CA THR A 69 -0.82 -9.09 -6.12
C THR A 69 -0.75 -9.94 -7.37
N ILE A 70 0.33 -10.71 -7.49
CA ILE A 70 0.48 -11.77 -8.49
C ILE A 70 0.82 -13.02 -7.71
N HIS A 71 0.02 -14.07 -7.87
CA HIS A 71 0.26 -15.36 -7.25
C HIS A 71 0.49 -16.41 -8.33
N ARG A 72 1.58 -17.17 -8.23
CA ARG A 72 1.75 -18.41 -9.01
C ARG A 72 1.13 -19.57 -8.23
N ILE A 73 0.27 -20.34 -8.86
CA ILE A 73 -0.45 -21.46 -8.27
C ILE A 73 0.21 -22.77 -8.71
N ALA A 74 0.47 -23.67 -7.75
CA ALA A 74 0.91 -25.04 -8.01
C ALA A 74 0.02 -26.00 -7.24
N GLY A 75 -0.78 -26.79 -7.97
CA GLY A 75 -1.84 -27.61 -7.37
C GLY A 75 -2.86 -26.73 -6.66
N ALA A 76 -3.08 -26.98 -5.36
CA ALA A 76 -4.01 -26.22 -4.52
C ALA A 76 -3.34 -25.15 -3.65
N LYS A 77 -2.11 -24.73 -3.97
CA LYS A 77 -1.31 -23.81 -3.14
C LYS A 77 -0.73 -22.65 -3.95
N ILE A 78 -0.55 -21.51 -3.28
CA ILE A 78 0.30 -20.41 -3.77
C ILE A 78 1.76 -20.86 -3.62
N ALA A 79 2.47 -20.95 -4.75
CA ALA A 79 3.87 -21.32 -4.81
C ALA A 79 4.80 -20.10 -4.77
N GLU A 80 4.38 -18.98 -5.38
CA GLU A 80 5.12 -17.71 -5.41
C GLU A 80 4.13 -16.54 -5.28
N ASP A 81 4.62 -15.45 -4.69
CA ASP A 81 3.84 -14.25 -4.38
C ASP A 81 4.66 -12.99 -4.68
N TRP A 82 4.08 -12.08 -5.45
CA TRP A 82 4.58 -10.72 -5.69
C TRP A 82 3.51 -9.72 -5.30
N VAL A 83 3.89 -8.72 -4.51
CA VAL A 83 2.97 -7.70 -4.01
C VAL A 83 3.54 -6.33 -4.33
N LEU A 84 2.73 -5.51 -4.98
CA LEU A 84 2.97 -4.09 -5.16
C LEU A 84 1.97 -3.33 -4.30
N VAL A 85 2.46 -2.58 -3.31
CA VAL A 85 1.65 -1.69 -2.48
C VAL A 85 1.89 -0.25 -2.93
N GLY A 86 0.84 0.57 -2.92
CA GLY A 86 0.93 2.03 -3.10
C GLY A 86 1.65 2.73 -1.93
N SER A 87 2.91 2.38 -1.66
CA SER A 87 3.64 2.83 -0.46
C SER A 87 3.82 4.35 -0.38
N LEU A 88 3.97 5.05 -1.51
CA LEU A 88 4.02 6.51 -1.51
C LEU A 88 2.71 7.11 -0.96
N MET A 89 1.56 6.63 -1.46
CA MET A 89 0.25 7.05 -0.98
C MET A 89 0.06 6.73 0.50
N LEU A 90 0.50 5.55 0.94
CA LEU A 90 0.47 5.17 2.36
C LEU A 90 1.26 6.16 3.21
N PHE A 91 2.51 6.42 2.86
CA PHE A 91 3.37 7.31 3.64
C PHE A 91 2.91 8.77 3.60
N GLN A 92 2.23 9.19 2.52
CA GLN A 92 1.58 10.50 2.47
C GLN A 92 0.39 10.58 3.43
N GLN A 93 -0.50 9.57 3.42
CA GLN A 93 -1.65 9.52 4.33
C GLN A 93 -1.21 9.39 5.80
N LEU A 94 -0.08 8.73 6.08
CA LEU A 94 0.51 8.66 7.42
C LEU A 94 1.32 9.91 7.81
N GLY A 95 1.47 10.90 6.92
CA GLY A 95 2.13 12.17 7.20
C GLY A 95 3.67 12.14 7.17
N PHE A 96 4.29 11.07 6.68
CA PHE A 96 5.75 10.98 6.54
C PHE A 96 6.29 11.71 5.31
N ILE A 97 5.47 11.78 4.26
CA ILE A 97 5.81 12.42 2.99
C ILE A 97 4.72 13.46 2.69
N PRO A 98 5.07 14.71 2.36
CA PRO A 98 4.05 15.69 1.97
C PRO A 98 3.37 15.28 0.66
N GLU A 99 2.10 15.66 0.51
CA GLU A 99 1.40 15.54 -0.76
C GLU A 99 1.98 16.47 -1.82
N THR A 100 1.84 16.11 -3.09
CA THR A 100 2.34 16.91 -4.22
C THR A 100 1.84 18.35 -4.16
N GLN A 101 0.58 18.58 -3.77
CA GLN A 101 0.03 19.94 -3.62
C GLN A 101 0.79 20.76 -2.56
N ALA A 102 1.11 20.16 -1.41
CA ALA A 102 1.88 20.83 -0.35
C ALA A 102 3.31 21.15 -0.81
N ILE A 103 3.94 20.23 -1.56
CA ILE A 103 5.27 20.46 -2.16
C ILE A 103 5.21 21.65 -3.12
N LEU A 104 4.22 21.68 -4.03
CA LEU A 104 4.09 22.74 -5.03
C LEU A 104 3.78 24.10 -4.40
N ALA A 105 2.96 24.15 -3.35
CA ALA A 105 2.68 25.37 -2.60
C ALA A 105 3.96 25.96 -1.96
N GLY A 106 4.87 25.10 -1.49
CA GLY A 106 6.16 25.52 -0.94
C GLY A 106 7.17 26.05 -1.96
N LEU A 107 7.01 25.70 -3.25
CA LEU A 107 7.96 26.07 -4.31
C LEU A 107 7.76 27.49 -4.88
N ARG A 108 6.77 28.26 -4.42
CA ARG A 108 6.41 29.62 -4.93
C ARG A 108 6.39 29.73 -6.47
N MET A 109 6.09 28.63 -7.17
CA MET A 109 6.21 28.57 -8.64
C MET A 109 5.09 29.35 -9.38
N PHE A 110 4.10 29.90 -8.65
CA PHE A 110 2.96 30.63 -9.20
C PHE A 110 2.60 31.90 -8.41
N ASP A 111 3.56 32.61 -7.83
CA ASP A 111 3.35 34.01 -7.46
C ASP A 111 3.36 34.86 -8.76
N VAL A 112 2.27 34.78 -9.53
CA VAL A 112 1.98 35.80 -10.54
C VAL A 112 1.27 36.93 -9.82
N ASP A 113 2.01 38.00 -9.54
CA ASP A 113 1.46 39.25 -9.08
C ASP A 113 0.55 39.83 -10.18
N LEU A 114 -0.77 39.76 -9.96
CA LEU A 114 -1.79 40.39 -10.81
C LEU A 114 -2.17 41.80 -10.33
N SER A 115 -1.37 42.45 -9.48
CA SER A 115 -1.65 43.84 -9.04
C SER A 115 -1.39 44.92 -10.10
N GLY A 116 -1.16 44.53 -11.36
CA GLY A 116 -0.80 45.43 -12.47
C GLY A 116 -1.77 45.44 -13.66
N ALA A 117 -3.08 45.31 -13.46
CA ALA A 117 -4.09 45.54 -14.50
C ALA A 117 -5.14 46.57 -14.06
#